data_AF-A0A8J4AAF1-F1
#
_entry.id   AF-A0A8J4AAF1-F1
#
_cell.length_a   1.000
_cell.length_b   1.000
_cell.length_c   1.000
_cell.angle_alpha   90.00
_cell.angle_beta   90.00
_cell.angle_gamma   90.00
#
_symmetry.space_group_name_H-M   'P 1'
#
loop_
_entity.id
_entity.type
_entity.pdbx_description
1 polymer ?
#
loop_
_entity_poly.entity_id
_entity_poly.type
_entity_poly.pdbx_seq_one_letter_code
_entity_poly.pdbx_strand_id
1 'polypeptide(L)'
;MSGDRPVLRRRAWWCVVLLGCLAAVVPSPASARSHRPSLPDRFAPLSTWTRTATVRQRPAGRAIALLRYCSDDTSQTTVVGADRDSYRRLTLSRFDEAAGTGLIAPDGTRVLLLDSVNVPADRRAARLVDLRTGAVRHVRLTSWHSNVGAGPQLLAWSYDGRYVAYAVPAPPPADGTAAGSYEDGRPIRDLVLLDLRTGVSTRYPKIRPVRAAAFAPDGRLAAQVRQQAWLVTTHGAVRGRIALPAGQELAGPAAWSPDGALLATTAATGGGSTSAVGVGFVRAPGAHRPVPEPVAAGSLLGWRGADRMLVARDLRIDEVSLTDRRVRTANRWPAHDDPICDLHLAIGLVRQATIRSATEPDRGATPLWPLAAAGTVALALAVLAAVLLLRRRRRLLRSRR
;
A
#
# COMPACT_ATOMS: atom_id res chain seq x y z
N MET A 1 83.16 -21.99 1.80
CA MET A 1 82.16 -22.24 2.86
C MET A 1 81.45 -20.92 3.12
N SER A 2 80.46 -20.50 2.31
CA SER A 2 79.08 -21.01 2.24
C SER A 2 78.50 -21.16 3.65
N GLY A 3 77.51 -20.41 4.12
CA GLY A 3 76.66 -19.40 3.52
C GLY A 3 75.47 -19.27 4.46
N ASP A 4 75.14 -18.07 4.93
CA ASP A 4 73.89 -17.86 5.67
C ASP A 4 73.44 -16.40 5.54
N ARG A 5 72.44 -16.18 4.68
CA ARG A 5 71.71 -14.93 4.56
C ARG A 5 70.38 -15.09 5.29
N PRO A 6 70.04 -14.26 6.29
CA PRO A 6 68.75 -14.34 6.95
C PRO A 6 67.64 -13.81 6.03
N VAL A 7 66.95 -14.75 5.40
CA VAL A 7 65.69 -14.59 4.68
C VAL A 7 64.57 -14.33 5.70
N LEU A 8 64.33 -13.07 6.11
CA LEU A 8 63.22 -12.81 7.07
C LEU A 8 62.58 -11.41 6.99
N ARG A 9 62.63 -10.73 5.83
CA ARG A 9 61.98 -9.40 5.69
C ARG A 9 60.92 -9.23 4.59
N ARG A 10 60.53 -10.27 3.85
CA ARG A 10 59.56 -10.13 2.74
C ARG A 10 58.13 -10.65 3.00
N ARG A 11 57.81 -11.22 4.17
CA ARG A 11 56.46 -11.78 4.43
C ARG A 11 55.42 -10.79 5.00
N ALA A 12 55.80 -9.59 5.41
CA ALA A 12 54.89 -8.65 6.08
C ALA A 12 54.09 -7.73 5.14
N TRP A 13 54.32 -7.76 3.82
CA TRP A 13 53.64 -6.86 2.87
C TRP A 13 52.45 -7.51 2.14
N TRP A 14 52.33 -8.84 2.14
CA TRP A 14 51.26 -9.54 1.44
C TRP A 14 49.93 -9.60 2.22
N CYS A 15 49.92 -9.36 3.53
CA CYS A 15 48.67 -9.38 4.33
C CYS A 15 47.83 -8.10 4.22
N VAL A 16 48.36 -7.00 3.68
CA VAL A 16 47.58 -5.74 3.54
C VAL A 16 46.84 -5.69 2.19
N VAL A 17 47.27 -6.45 1.19
CA VAL A 17 46.63 -6.47 -0.15
C VAL A 17 45.46 -7.46 -0.22
N LEU A 18 45.42 -8.49 0.64
CA LEU A 18 44.34 -9.49 0.70
C LEU A 18 43.10 -9.07 1.51
N LEU A 19 43.14 -7.95 2.24
CA LEU A 19 41.98 -7.38 2.94
C LEU A 19 41.15 -6.42 2.07
N GLY A 20 41.58 -6.18 0.84
CA GLY A 20 40.78 -5.59 -0.24
C GLY A 20 39.94 -6.63 -0.95
N CYS A 21 39.33 -7.59 -0.23
CA CYS A 21 38.24 -8.38 -0.77
C CYS A 21 37.12 -7.40 -1.12
N LEU A 22 37.14 -6.95 -2.38
CA LEU A 22 35.96 -6.52 -3.10
C LEU A 22 34.85 -7.49 -2.70
N ALA A 23 33.98 -7.06 -1.79
CA ALA A 23 32.63 -7.55 -1.75
C ALA A 23 32.03 -7.13 -3.09
N ALA A 24 32.32 -7.90 -4.13
CA ALA A 24 31.63 -7.83 -5.39
C ALA A 24 30.18 -8.06 -5.02
N VAL A 25 29.41 -6.96 -4.99
CA VAL A 25 27.97 -6.98 -4.82
C VAL A 25 27.47 -7.70 -6.07
N VAL A 26 27.42 -9.03 -6.00
CA VAL A 26 26.84 -9.85 -7.06
C VAL A 26 25.38 -9.41 -7.08
N PRO A 27 24.91 -8.73 -8.15
CA PRO A 27 23.52 -8.33 -8.21
C PRO A 27 22.70 -9.61 -8.14
N SER A 28 21.79 -9.72 -7.16
CA SER A 28 20.88 -10.86 -7.07
C SER A 28 20.21 -11.03 -8.43
N PRO A 29 20.22 -12.25 -9.01
CA PRO A 29 19.66 -12.49 -10.33
C PRO A 29 18.21 -12.01 -10.33
N ALA A 30 17.87 -11.14 -11.27
CA ALA A 30 16.51 -10.66 -11.39
C ALA A 30 15.60 -11.84 -11.73
N SER A 31 14.68 -12.19 -10.84
CA SER A 31 13.67 -13.21 -11.15
C SER A 31 12.95 -12.86 -12.46
N ALA A 32 12.77 -13.86 -13.32
CA ALA A 32 12.12 -13.69 -14.61
C ALA A 32 10.72 -13.08 -14.43
N ARG A 33 10.34 -12.13 -15.30
CA ARG A 33 9.02 -11.49 -15.26
C ARG A 33 7.96 -12.50 -15.73
N SER A 34 6.95 -12.75 -14.89
CA SER A 34 5.74 -13.44 -15.35
C SER A 34 4.87 -12.47 -16.15
N HIS A 35 4.29 -12.93 -17.27
CA HIS A 35 3.27 -12.16 -17.99
C HIS A 35 1.91 -12.19 -17.30
N ARG A 36 1.64 -13.24 -16.51
CA ARG A 36 0.41 -13.40 -15.74
C ARG A 36 0.58 -12.75 -14.36
N PRO A 37 -0.36 -11.91 -13.92
CA PRO A 37 -0.32 -11.36 -12.57
C PRO A 37 -0.37 -12.51 -11.55
N SER A 38 0.25 -12.30 -10.41
CA SER A 38 0.25 -13.27 -9.32
C SER A 38 0.34 -12.58 -7.97
N LEU A 39 -0.21 -13.25 -6.97
CA LEU A 39 -0.15 -12.90 -5.56
C LEU A 39 0.84 -13.87 -4.90
N PRO A 40 1.84 -13.39 -4.14
CA PRO A 40 2.68 -14.30 -3.38
C PRO A 40 1.85 -15.01 -2.32
N ASP A 41 2.16 -16.27 -2.04
CA ASP A 41 1.55 -17.03 -0.95
C ASP A 41 2.00 -16.54 0.43
N ARG A 42 3.04 -15.69 0.47
CA ARG A 42 3.50 -15.00 1.67
C ARG A 42 3.89 -13.55 1.40
N PHE A 43 3.36 -12.60 2.15
CA PHE A 43 3.91 -11.25 2.13
C PHE A 43 5.22 -11.17 2.88
N ALA A 44 6.17 -10.40 2.34
CA ALA A 44 7.42 -10.13 3.03
C ALA A 44 7.15 -9.31 4.31
N PRO A 45 7.93 -9.53 5.39
CA PRO A 45 7.85 -8.69 6.58
C PRO A 45 8.25 -7.25 6.26
N LEU A 46 7.90 -6.32 7.14
CA LEU A 46 8.41 -4.96 7.08
C LEU A 46 9.95 -4.98 7.01
N SER A 47 10.52 -4.20 6.10
CA SER A 47 11.96 -3.95 6.12
C SER A 47 12.21 -2.74 6.98
N THR A 48 13.27 -2.77 7.78
CA THR A 48 13.87 -1.52 8.25
C THR A 48 14.14 -0.58 7.07
N TRP A 49 13.84 0.70 7.26
CA TRP A 49 13.60 1.68 6.19
C TRP A 49 14.73 1.81 5.15
N THR A 50 15.97 1.47 5.51
CA THR A 50 17.14 1.62 4.63
C THR A 50 17.24 0.55 3.54
N ARG A 51 16.49 -0.55 3.63
CA ARG A 51 16.68 -1.69 2.70
C ARG A 51 15.68 -1.77 1.54
N THR A 52 14.58 -1.01 1.57
CA THR A 52 13.59 -1.04 0.47
C THR A 52 13.66 0.22 -0.37
N ALA A 53 13.99 0.07 -1.65
CA ALA A 53 14.00 1.13 -2.63
C ALA A 53 12.59 1.72 -2.82
N THR A 54 12.55 3.01 -3.11
CA THR A 54 11.30 3.68 -3.49
C THR A 54 10.91 3.36 -4.93
N VAL A 55 9.63 3.50 -5.28
CA VAL A 55 9.18 3.34 -6.68
C VAL A 55 9.92 4.30 -7.62
N ARG A 56 10.28 5.51 -7.14
CA ARG A 56 11.08 6.47 -7.92
C ARG A 56 12.50 5.98 -8.22
N GLN A 57 13.13 5.29 -7.27
CA GLN A 57 14.47 4.73 -7.46
C GLN A 57 14.45 3.48 -8.33
N ARG A 58 13.46 2.61 -8.11
CA ARG A 58 13.28 1.33 -8.80
C ARG A 58 11.78 1.12 -9.03
N PRO A 59 11.26 1.39 -10.23
CA PRO A 59 9.84 1.18 -10.51
C PRO A 59 9.38 -0.24 -10.20
N ALA A 60 8.16 -0.37 -9.69
CA ALA A 60 7.56 -1.65 -9.32
C ALA A 60 7.02 -2.40 -10.55
N GLY A 61 6.62 -1.69 -11.61
CA GLY A 61 5.86 -2.25 -12.71
C GLY A 61 4.37 -2.29 -12.38
N ARG A 62 3.69 -3.41 -12.65
CA ARG A 62 2.34 -3.66 -12.13
C ARG A 62 2.44 -4.17 -10.69
N ALA A 63 1.57 -3.70 -9.81
CA ALA A 63 1.44 -4.17 -8.44
C ALA A 63 0.09 -4.85 -8.22
N ILE A 64 0.09 -5.96 -7.48
CA ILE A 64 -1.13 -6.70 -7.12
C ILE A 64 -1.73 -6.19 -5.81
N ALA A 65 -0.90 -5.62 -4.93
CA ALA A 65 -1.30 -5.17 -3.61
C ALA A 65 -0.63 -3.85 -3.22
N LEU A 66 -1.35 -3.07 -2.42
CA LEU A 66 -0.89 -1.92 -1.66
C LEU A 66 -1.02 -2.25 -0.18
N LEU A 67 0.11 -2.29 0.51
CA LEU A 67 0.22 -2.62 1.92
C LEU A 67 0.58 -1.37 2.71
N ARG A 68 -0.05 -1.19 3.86
CA ARG A 68 0.40 -0.28 4.90
C ARG A 68 0.74 -1.08 6.13
N TYR A 69 2.01 -1.03 6.52
CA TYR A 69 2.46 -1.49 7.82
C TYR A 69 2.27 -0.35 8.81
N CYS A 70 1.67 -0.66 9.95
CA CYS A 70 1.57 0.27 11.07
C CYS A 70 2.33 -0.32 12.26
N SER A 71 3.30 0.43 12.76
CA SER A 71 3.86 0.26 14.09
C SER A 71 3.57 1.52 14.91
N ASP A 72 3.76 1.46 16.22
CA ASP A 72 3.53 2.59 17.12
C ASP A 72 4.35 3.83 16.71
N ASP A 73 5.56 3.60 16.21
CA ASP A 73 6.50 4.67 15.86
C ASP A 73 6.63 4.93 14.36
N THR A 74 6.17 4.01 13.49
CA THR A 74 6.44 4.10 12.05
C THR A 74 5.30 3.56 11.20
N SER A 75 5.00 4.25 10.10
CA SER A 75 4.13 3.71 9.06
C SER A 75 4.87 3.60 7.73
N GLN A 76 4.69 2.47 7.02
CA GLN A 76 5.30 2.28 5.71
C GLN A 76 4.27 1.78 4.71
N THR A 77 4.03 2.60 3.67
CA THR A 77 3.21 2.19 2.52
C THR A 77 4.10 1.57 1.43
N THR A 78 3.79 0.34 1.06
CA THR A 78 4.57 -0.49 0.13
C THR A 78 3.65 -1.09 -0.93
N VAL A 79 4.11 -1.15 -2.18
CA VAL A 79 3.43 -1.92 -3.24
C VAL A 79 4.11 -3.26 -3.46
N VAL A 80 3.31 -4.29 -3.73
CA VAL A 80 3.76 -5.66 -4.04
C VAL A 80 3.58 -5.93 -5.51
N GLY A 81 4.65 -6.33 -6.20
CA GLY A 81 4.65 -6.62 -7.63
C GLY A 81 3.67 -7.72 -8.01
N ALA A 82 2.93 -7.50 -9.09
CA ALA A 82 2.06 -8.51 -9.69
C ALA A 82 2.85 -9.54 -10.51
N ASP A 83 4.00 -9.14 -11.06
CA ASP A 83 4.73 -9.96 -12.04
C ASP A 83 5.93 -10.72 -11.41
N ARG A 84 6.29 -10.37 -10.17
CA ARG A 84 7.40 -10.90 -9.38
C ARG A 84 7.32 -10.42 -7.93
N ASP A 85 8.12 -10.99 -7.03
CA ASP A 85 8.19 -10.60 -5.60
C ASP A 85 8.96 -9.30 -5.35
N SER A 86 8.63 -8.26 -6.11
CA SER A 86 9.18 -6.93 -5.89
C SER A 86 8.36 -6.15 -4.88
N TYR A 87 9.03 -5.59 -3.87
CA TYR A 87 8.45 -4.71 -2.87
C TYR A 87 9.06 -3.33 -3.04
N ARG A 88 8.22 -2.30 -3.17
CA ARG A 88 8.70 -0.90 -3.33
C ARG A 88 7.96 0.03 -2.40
N ARG A 89 8.73 0.91 -1.76
CA ARG A 89 8.17 1.98 -0.93
C ARG A 89 7.54 3.05 -1.81
N LEU A 90 6.36 3.52 -1.41
CA LEU A 90 5.76 4.72 -1.98
C LEU A 90 6.24 6.01 -1.29
N THR A 91 7.14 5.91 -0.29
CA THR A 91 7.59 7.06 0.51
C THR A 91 8.21 8.16 -0.37
N LEU A 92 7.66 9.37 -0.23
CA LEU A 92 8.08 10.57 -0.96
C LEU A 92 8.74 11.64 -0.05
N SER A 93 8.66 11.49 1.28
CA SER A 93 9.45 12.28 2.24
C SER A 93 9.73 11.47 3.54
N ARG A 94 10.79 11.81 4.28
CA ARG A 94 11.16 11.17 5.55
C ARG A 94 10.12 11.41 6.68
N PHE A 95 9.17 12.32 6.46
CA PHE A 95 8.16 12.75 7.44
C PHE A 95 6.73 12.49 6.97
N ASP A 96 6.54 11.74 5.87
CA ASP A 96 5.24 11.35 5.33
C ASP A 96 4.60 10.17 6.11
N GLU A 97 4.90 10.02 7.39
CA GLU A 97 4.30 8.99 8.26
C GLU A 97 2.79 9.15 8.42
N ALA A 98 2.29 10.37 8.17
CA ALA A 98 0.87 10.68 8.16
C ALA A 98 0.22 10.59 6.77
N ALA A 99 0.90 10.03 5.75
CA ALA A 99 0.28 9.82 4.45
C ALA A 99 -1.03 9.03 4.62
N GLY A 100 -2.13 9.63 4.15
CA GLY A 100 -3.48 9.14 4.36
C GLY A 100 -3.76 7.85 3.59
N THR A 101 -5.01 7.39 3.67
CA THR A 101 -5.54 6.26 2.89
C THR A 101 -5.10 6.33 1.42
N GLY A 102 -4.58 5.23 0.90
CA GLY A 102 -4.20 5.09 -0.51
C GLY A 102 -5.13 4.15 -1.26
N LEU A 103 -5.27 4.35 -2.57
CA LEU A 103 -5.94 3.40 -3.46
C LEU A 103 -4.99 2.96 -4.57
N ILE A 104 -5.01 1.67 -4.89
CA ILE A 104 -4.33 1.13 -6.06
C ILE A 104 -5.31 1.05 -7.24
N ALA A 105 -4.84 1.43 -8.43
CA ALA A 105 -5.63 1.33 -9.65
C ALA A 105 -5.98 -0.14 -9.94
N PRO A 106 -7.13 -0.45 -10.57
CA PRO A 106 -7.52 -1.83 -10.86
C PRO A 106 -6.52 -2.60 -11.72
N ASP A 107 -5.78 -1.90 -12.59
CA ASP A 107 -4.73 -2.45 -13.44
C ASP A 107 -3.37 -2.61 -12.74
N GLY A 108 -3.28 -2.17 -11.48
CA GLY A 108 -2.06 -2.21 -10.68
C GLY A 108 -0.94 -1.29 -11.17
N THR A 109 -1.20 -0.34 -12.07
CA THR A 109 -0.14 0.50 -12.66
C THR A 109 0.06 1.82 -11.94
N ARG A 110 -0.92 2.24 -11.13
CA ARG A 110 -0.96 3.54 -10.49
C ARG A 110 -1.44 3.41 -9.05
N VAL A 111 -1.00 4.33 -8.19
CA VAL A 111 -1.51 4.49 -6.82
C VAL A 111 -1.87 5.95 -6.61
N LEU A 112 -3.03 6.20 -6.02
CA LEU A 112 -3.44 7.53 -5.56
C LEU A 112 -3.28 7.58 -4.04
N LEU A 113 -2.49 8.54 -3.57
CA LEU A 113 -2.24 8.79 -2.15
C LEU A 113 -2.79 10.15 -1.77
N LEU A 114 -3.50 10.25 -0.65
CA LEU A 114 -3.83 11.55 -0.07
C LEU A 114 -2.59 12.13 0.61
N ASP A 115 -2.33 13.42 0.38
CA ASP A 115 -1.35 14.15 1.19
C ASP A 115 -1.86 14.28 2.63
N SER A 116 -0.94 14.41 3.58
CA SER A 116 -1.30 14.55 5.00
C SER A 116 -2.26 15.72 5.21
N VAL A 117 -3.23 15.54 6.11
CA VAL A 117 -4.22 16.57 6.48
C VAL A 117 -3.58 17.83 7.07
N ASN A 118 -2.34 17.73 7.54
CA ASN A 118 -1.57 18.84 8.12
C ASN A 118 -0.94 19.76 7.06
N VAL A 119 -1.16 19.49 5.76
CA VAL A 119 -0.74 20.39 4.69
C VAL A 119 -1.69 21.59 4.62
N PRO A 120 -1.17 22.84 4.48
CA PRO A 120 -1.98 24.04 4.29
C PRO A 120 -3.08 23.87 3.24
N ALA A 121 -4.24 24.48 3.47
CA ALA A 121 -5.47 24.26 2.69
C ALA A 121 -5.30 24.48 1.17
N ASP A 122 -4.44 25.42 0.78
CA ASP A 122 -4.08 25.76 -0.60
C ASP A 122 -3.22 24.70 -1.30
N ARG A 123 -2.54 23.84 -0.54
CA ARG A 123 -1.64 22.78 -1.03
C ARG A 123 -2.20 21.38 -0.89
N ARG A 124 -3.47 21.25 -0.51
CA ARG A 124 -4.09 19.94 -0.32
C ARG A 124 -4.33 19.26 -1.66
N ALA A 125 -3.44 18.34 -2.01
CA ALA A 125 -3.47 17.55 -3.21
C ALA A 125 -3.54 16.06 -2.88
N ALA A 126 -3.79 15.27 -3.91
CA ALA A 126 -3.46 13.86 -3.93
C ALA A 126 -2.25 13.65 -4.84
N ARG A 127 -1.47 12.60 -4.60
CA ARG A 127 -0.35 12.20 -5.44
C ARG A 127 -0.73 10.95 -6.21
N LEU A 128 -0.71 11.06 -7.53
CA LEU A 128 -0.83 9.93 -8.44
C LEU A 128 0.57 9.44 -8.79
N VAL A 129 0.93 8.28 -8.26
CA VAL A 129 2.22 7.63 -8.51
C VAL A 129 2.06 6.63 -9.63
N ASP A 130 2.82 6.79 -10.70
CA ASP A 130 2.95 5.78 -11.76
C ASP A 130 3.97 4.73 -11.32
N LEU A 131 3.52 3.48 -11.18
CA LEU A 131 4.34 2.39 -10.65
C LEU A 131 5.32 1.82 -11.67
N ARG A 132 5.13 2.10 -12.97
CA ARG A 132 6.01 1.63 -14.06
C ARG A 132 7.21 2.54 -14.26
N THR A 133 7.04 3.83 -14.01
CA THR A 133 8.06 4.85 -14.23
C THR A 133 8.59 5.46 -12.93
N GLY A 134 7.81 5.37 -11.85
CA GLY A 134 8.07 6.09 -10.60
C GLY A 134 7.79 7.59 -10.68
N ALA A 135 7.18 8.05 -11.78
CA ALA A 135 6.73 9.44 -11.91
C ALA A 135 5.60 9.74 -10.91
N VAL A 136 5.60 10.95 -10.37
CA VAL A 136 4.57 11.43 -9.44
C VAL A 136 3.91 12.64 -10.05
N ARG A 137 2.58 12.61 -10.14
CA ARG A 137 1.75 13.73 -10.56
C ARG A 137 0.88 14.19 -9.40
N HIS A 138 0.93 15.47 -9.07
CA HIS A 138 -0.01 16.05 -8.10
C HIS A 138 -1.37 16.25 -8.78
N VAL A 139 -2.43 15.80 -8.12
CA VAL A 139 -3.80 15.93 -8.56
C VAL A 139 -4.53 16.84 -7.57
N ARG A 140 -5.09 17.93 -8.08
CA ARG A 140 -5.83 18.88 -7.27
C ARG A 140 -7.16 18.25 -6.85
N LEU A 141 -7.43 18.25 -5.55
CA LEU A 141 -8.73 17.86 -5.02
C LEU A 141 -9.64 19.09 -4.95
N THR A 142 -10.95 18.89 -5.06
CA THR A 142 -11.95 19.90 -4.68
C THR A 142 -11.64 20.45 -3.30
N SER A 143 -11.62 21.78 -3.16
CA SER A 143 -11.42 22.46 -1.89
C SER A 143 -12.50 22.08 -0.88
N TRP A 144 -12.11 21.97 0.39
CA TRP A 144 -13.04 21.72 1.48
C TRP A 144 -12.64 22.54 2.70
N HIS A 145 -13.62 22.78 3.56
CA HIS A 145 -13.45 23.39 4.85
C HIS A 145 -14.11 22.48 5.89
N SER A 146 -13.48 22.32 7.05
CA SER A 146 -13.95 21.43 8.11
C SER A 146 -13.64 22.08 9.45
N ASN A 147 -14.66 22.28 10.26
CA ASN A 147 -14.55 22.75 11.65
C ASN A 147 -14.28 21.60 12.63
N VAL A 148 -14.17 20.36 12.15
CA VAL A 148 -13.99 19.14 12.96
C VAL A 148 -12.70 18.39 12.61
N GLY A 149 -11.76 19.04 11.91
CA GLY A 149 -10.48 18.43 11.52
C GLY A 149 -10.56 17.31 10.48
N ALA A 150 -11.77 16.93 10.02
CA ALA A 150 -11.93 15.91 8.99
C ALA A 150 -11.24 16.30 7.67
N GLY A 151 -10.45 15.39 7.11
CA GLY A 151 -9.86 15.48 5.76
C GLY A 151 -10.63 14.63 4.74
N PRO A 152 -10.27 14.67 3.45
CA PRO A 152 -10.86 13.83 2.41
C PRO A 152 -10.60 12.35 2.68
N GLN A 153 -11.43 11.49 2.10
CA GLN A 153 -11.30 10.04 2.21
C GLN A 153 -11.48 9.43 0.82
N LEU A 154 -10.51 8.63 0.38
CA LEU A 154 -10.66 7.87 -0.86
C LEU A 154 -11.65 6.72 -0.65
N LEU A 155 -12.59 6.55 -1.58
CA LEU A 155 -13.66 5.55 -1.45
C LEU A 155 -13.52 4.41 -2.45
N ALA A 156 -13.34 4.71 -3.74
CA ALA A 156 -13.24 3.69 -4.78
C ALA A 156 -12.57 4.20 -6.06
N TRP A 157 -12.05 3.27 -6.85
CA TRP A 157 -11.52 3.52 -8.19
C TRP A 157 -12.35 2.74 -9.21
N SER A 158 -12.77 3.38 -10.30
CA SER A 158 -13.53 2.72 -11.37
C SER A 158 -12.69 1.66 -12.07
N TYR A 159 -13.33 0.57 -12.52
CA TYR A 159 -12.67 -0.58 -13.16
C TYR A 159 -11.85 -0.22 -14.40
N ASP A 160 -12.25 0.80 -15.15
CA ASP A 160 -11.53 1.34 -16.31
C ASP A 160 -10.32 2.21 -15.93
N GLY A 161 -10.12 2.47 -14.64
CA GLY A 161 -9.03 3.30 -14.11
C GLY A 161 -9.22 4.80 -14.31
N ARG A 162 -10.36 5.27 -14.82
CA ARG A 162 -10.58 6.68 -15.16
C ARG A 162 -11.05 7.55 -13.99
N TYR A 163 -11.95 7.04 -13.17
CA TYR A 163 -12.60 7.80 -12.11
C TYR A 163 -12.18 7.33 -10.73
N VAL A 164 -12.03 8.29 -9.81
CA VAL A 164 -11.89 8.01 -8.38
C VAL A 164 -13.02 8.69 -7.64
N ALA A 165 -13.76 7.91 -6.88
CA ALA A 165 -14.73 8.40 -5.92
C ALA A 165 -14.01 8.69 -4.59
N TYR A 166 -14.21 9.89 -4.06
CA TYR A 166 -13.72 10.28 -2.76
C TYR A 166 -14.74 11.15 -2.04
N ALA A 167 -14.63 11.24 -0.73
CA ALA A 167 -15.52 12.01 0.13
C ALA A 167 -14.78 13.24 0.65
N VAL A 168 -15.41 14.41 0.64
CA VAL A 168 -14.91 15.60 1.32
C VAL A 168 -15.86 15.99 2.45
N PRO A 169 -15.37 16.60 3.54
CA PRO A 169 -16.25 17.17 4.56
C PRO A 169 -17.30 18.10 3.95
N ALA A 170 -18.54 17.97 4.41
CA ALA A 170 -19.57 18.95 4.11
C ALA A 170 -19.17 20.33 4.69
N PRO A 171 -19.63 21.44 4.10
CA PRO A 171 -19.40 22.75 4.69
C PRO A 171 -19.96 22.78 6.12
N PRO A 172 -19.30 23.44 7.08
CA PRO A 172 -19.84 23.59 8.42
C PRO A 172 -21.24 24.19 8.40
N PRO A 173 -22.10 23.83 9.37
CA PRO A 173 -23.37 24.50 9.56
C PRO A 173 -23.17 26.00 9.80
N ALA A 174 -24.22 26.79 9.55
CA ALA A 174 -24.15 28.26 9.65
C ALA A 174 -23.84 28.76 11.08
N ASP A 175 -24.19 27.98 12.10
CA ASP A 175 -23.89 28.25 13.50
C ASP A 175 -22.41 27.94 13.87
N GLY A 176 -21.65 27.35 12.94
CA GLY A 176 -20.25 26.97 13.13
C GLY A 176 -20.03 25.80 14.10
N THR A 177 -21.09 25.18 14.64
CA THR A 177 -20.94 24.17 15.68
C THR A 177 -20.35 22.88 15.14
N ALA A 178 -19.50 22.23 15.93
CA ALA A 178 -18.95 20.93 15.58
C ALA A 178 -20.06 19.88 15.48
N ALA A 179 -21.06 19.94 16.37
CA ALA A 179 -22.17 18.96 16.44
C ALA A 179 -22.94 18.84 15.12
N GLY A 180 -23.25 19.97 14.46
CA GLY A 180 -23.95 19.95 13.17
C GLY A 180 -23.11 19.41 11.99
N SER A 181 -21.81 19.18 12.19
CA SER A 181 -20.92 18.54 11.20
C SER A 181 -20.83 17.02 11.36
N TYR A 182 -21.55 16.42 12.32
CA TYR A 182 -21.61 14.98 12.55
C TYR A 182 -23.02 14.42 12.31
N GLU A 183 -23.07 13.19 11.81
CA GLU A 183 -24.27 12.35 11.77
C GLU A 183 -23.82 10.96 12.25
N ASP A 184 -24.52 10.34 13.21
CA ASP A 184 -24.15 9.05 13.81
C ASP A 184 -22.70 8.98 14.32
N GLY A 185 -22.23 10.06 14.95
CA GLY A 185 -20.86 10.15 15.49
C GLY A 185 -19.75 10.21 14.43
N ARG A 186 -20.09 10.33 13.14
CA ARG A 186 -19.13 10.40 12.02
C ARG A 186 -19.29 11.71 11.24
N PRO A 187 -18.20 12.35 10.77
CA PRO A 187 -18.29 13.59 9.99
C PRO A 187 -19.20 13.44 8.77
N ILE A 188 -20.05 14.42 8.51
CA ILE A 188 -20.88 14.49 7.30
C ILE A 188 -19.98 14.80 6.11
N ARG A 189 -20.15 14.04 5.03
CA ARG A 189 -19.31 14.14 3.84
C ARG A 189 -20.14 14.14 2.56
N ASP A 190 -19.69 14.93 1.60
CA ASP A 190 -20.23 14.95 0.24
C ASP A 190 -19.42 14.02 -0.67
N LEU A 191 -20.10 13.35 -1.59
CA LEU A 191 -19.44 12.60 -2.66
C LEU A 191 -18.77 13.55 -3.67
N VAL A 192 -17.57 13.19 -4.10
CA VAL A 192 -16.83 13.83 -5.20
C VAL A 192 -16.31 12.76 -6.15
N LEU A 193 -16.40 13.04 -7.45
CA LEU A 193 -15.78 12.23 -8.51
C LEU A 193 -14.64 12.99 -9.15
N LEU A 194 -13.45 12.38 -9.14
CA LEU A 194 -12.26 12.86 -9.83
C LEU A 194 -12.11 12.11 -11.16
N ASP A 195 -12.12 12.82 -12.29
CA ASP A 195 -11.73 12.28 -13.60
C ASP A 195 -10.20 12.41 -13.74
N LEU A 196 -9.48 11.29 -13.70
CA LEU A 196 -8.02 11.27 -13.76
C LEU A 196 -7.46 11.64 -15.15
N ARG A 197 -8.29 11.62 -16.19
CA ARG A 197 -7.90 12.04 -17.54
C ARG A 197 -7.82 13.56 -17.62
N THR A 198 -8.81 14.26 -17.09
CA THR A 198 -8.91 15.73 -17.14
C THR A 198 -8.36 16.42 -15.90
N GLY A 199 -8.24 15.70 -14.79
CA GLY A 199 -7.90 16.26 -13.47
C GLY A 199 -9.06 17.01 -12.81
N VAL A 200 -10.26 16.98 -13.38
CA VAL A 200 -11.42 17.70 -12.87
C VAL A 200 -12.11 16.89 -11.78
N SER A 201 -12.42 17.56 -10.66
CA SER A 201 -13.21 17.01 -9.56
C SER A 201 -14.61 17.62 -9.55
N THR A 202 -15.66 16.79 -9.54
CA THR A 202 -17.06 17.21 -9.51
C THR A 202 -17.72 16.79 -8.21
N ARG A 203 -18.19 17.77 -7.43
CA ARG A 203 -18.84 17.57 -6.12
C ARG A 203 -20.34 17.37 -6.27
N TYR A 204 -20.90 16.43 -5.52
CA TYR A 204 -22.32 16.10 -5.50
C TYR A 204 -22.92 16.28 -4.09
N PRO A 205 -23.25 17.52 -3.68
CA PRO A 205 -23.70 17.82 -2.32
C PRO A 205 -25.07 17.20 -1.96
N LYS A 206 -25.83 16.74 -2.95
CA LYS A 206 -27.09 16.02 -2.74
C LYS A 206 -26.89 14.54 -2.36
N ILE A 207 -25.66 14.03 -2.45
CA ILE A 207 -25.30 12.64 -2.12
C ILE A 207 -24.45 12.69 -0.84
N ARG A 208 -25.14 12.85 0.29
CA ARG A 208 -24.57 12.99 1.63
C ARG A 208 -25.52 12.40 2.69
N PRO A 209 -25.02 11.91 3.84
CA PRO A 209 -23.60 11.67 4.15
C PRO A 209 -23.08 10.43 3.41
N VAL A 210 -22.05 10.59 2.58
CA VAL A 210 -21.42 9.42 1.95
C VAL A 210 -20.49 8.72 2.95
N ARG A 211 -20.65 7.41 3.10
CA ARG A 211 -19.85 6.58 4.05
C ARG A 211 -18.84 5.68 3.35
N ALA A 212 -19.28 5.04 2.27
CA ALA A 212 -18.51 4.10 1.48
C ALA A 212 -18.95 4.19 0.02
N ALA A 213 -18.13 3.72 -0.91
CA ALA A 213 -18.54 3.57 -2.28
C ALA A 213 -17.81 2.42 -2.97
N ALA A 214 -18.39 1.89 -4.04
CA ALA A 214 -17.77 0.90 -4.91
C ALA A 214 -18.27 1.07 -6.34
N PHE A 215 -17.36 0.98 -7.32
CA PHE A 215 -17.74 0.99 -8.72
C PHE A 215 -18.19 -0.40 -9.17
N ALA A 216 -19.28 -0.46 -9.91
CA ALA A 216 -19.72 -1.62 -10.65
C ALA A 216 -18.84 -1.82 -11.90
N PRO A 217 -18.78 -3.04 -12.45
CA PRO A 217 -18.07 -3.33 -13.70
C PRO A 217 -18.58 -2.53 -14.91
N ASP A 218 -19.85 -2.11 -14.89
CA ASP A 218 -20.49 -1.30 -15.93
C ASP A 218 -20.24 0.22 -15.80
N GLY A 219 -19.45 0.64 -14.81
CA GLY A 219 -19.10 2.04 -14.56
C GLY A 219 -20.07 2.82 -13.66
N ARG A 220 -21.18 2.22 -13.22
CA ARG A 220 -22.03 2.82 -12.16
C ARG A 220 -21.29 2.81 -10.82
N LEU A 221 -21.61 3.76 -9.95
CA LEU A 221 -21.11 3.82 -8.58
C LEU A 221 -22.23 3.45 -7.61
N ALA A 222 -22.01 2.49 -6.72
CA ALA A 222 -22.81 2.38 -5.50
C ALA A 222 -22.19 3.30 -4.44
N ALA A 223 -22.89 4.36 -4.05
CA ALA A 223 -22.49 5.26 -2.97
C ALA A 223 -23.41 5.03 -1.77
N GLN A 224 -22.84 4.65 -0.62
CA GLN A 224 -23.63 4.46 0.58
C GLN A 224 -24.00 5.81 1.19
N VAL A 225 -25.30 6.05 1.30
CA VAL A 225 -25.90 7.19 1.97
C VAL A 225 -26.85 6.65 3.04
N ARG A 226 -26.51 6.86 4.31
CA ARG A 226 -27.21 6.25 5.45
C ARG A 226 -27.28 4.71 5.30
N GLN A 227 -28.45 4.12 5.50
CA GLN A 227 -28.73 2.68 5.36
C GLN A 227 -29.13 2.28 3.92
N GLN A 228 -28.67 3.01 2.92
CA GLN A 228 -28.96 2.73 1.51
C GLN A 228 -27.70 2.84 0.65
N ALA A 229 -27.59 1.99 -0.37
CA ALA A 229 -26.66 2.18 -1.48
C ALA A 229 -27.40 2.89 -2.63
N TRP A 230 -26.99 4.12 -2.93
CA TRP A 230 -27.49 4.86 -4.08
C TRP A 230 -26.67 4.48 -5.31
N LEU A 231 -27.35 4.14 -6.41
CA LEU A 231 -26.71 3.83 -7.69
C LEU A 231 -26.57 5.12 -8.49
N VAL A 232 -25.35 5.62 -8.58
CA VAL A 232 -25.01 6.93 -9.12
C VAL A 232 -24.22 6.75 -10.41
N THR A 233 -24.55 7.53 -11.44
CA THR A 233 -23.72 7.63 -12.64
C THR A 233 -22.48 8.49 -12.40
N THR A 234 -21.51 8.44 -13.30
CA THR A 234 -20.33 9.34 -13.27
C THR A 234 -20.67 10.81 -13.41
N HIS A 235 -21.93 11.15 -13.75
CA HIS A 235 -22.46 12.51 -13.81
C HIS A 235 -23.33 12.88 -12.60
N GLY A 236 -23.42 12.02 -11.58
CA GLY A 236 -24.17 12.29 -10.36
C GLY A 236 -25.66 11.97 -10.40
N ALA A 237 -26.18 11.51 -11.55
CA ALA A 237 -27.58 11.11 -11.64
C ALA A 237 -27.81 9.81 -10.85
N VAL A 238 -28.81 9.81 -9.96
CA VAL A 238 -29.22 8.63 -9.19
C VAL A 238 -30.19 7.80 -10.04
N ARG A 239 -29.82 6.55 -10.31
CA ARG A 239 -30.57 5.60 -11.15
C ARG A 239 -31.33 4.56 -10.34
N GLY A 240 -31.05 4.44 -9.05
CA GLY A 240 -31.70 3.49 -8.17
C GLY A 240 -31.17 3.59 -6.75
N ARG A 241 -31.87 2.91 -5.82
CA ARG A 241 -31.49 2.79 -4.42
C ARG A 241 -31.69 1.35 -3.97
N ILE A 242 -30.78 0.85 -3.15
CA ILE A 242 -30.84 -0.48 -2.57
C ILE A 242 -30.82 -0.30 -1.05
N ALA A 243 -31.77 -0.90 -0.35
CA ALA A 243 -31.75 -0.94 1.11
C ALA A 243 -30.60 -1.84 1.57
N LEU A 244 -29.79 -1.35 2.51
CA LEU A 244 -28.79 -2.18 3.17
C LEU A 244 -29.40 -2.78 4.45
N PRO A 245 -28.99 -4.00 4.86
CA PRO A 245 -29.37 -4.54 6.15
C PRO A 245 -28.95 -3.59 7.27
N ALA A 246 -29.78 -3.50 8.32
CA ALA A 246 -29.52 -2.60 9.43
C ALA A 246 -28.14 -2.87 10.05
N GLY A 247 -27.38 -1.81 10.31
CA GLY A 247 -26.04 -1.90 10.89
C GLY A 247 -24.98 -2.41 9.92
N GLN A 248 -25.27 -2.50 8.62
CA GLN A 248 -24.28 -2.85 7.60
C GLN A 248 -23.89 -1.66 6.72
N GLU A 249 -22.66 -1.71 6.21
CA GLU A 249 -22.06 -0.77 5.27
C GLU A 249 -21.56 -1.53 4.04
N LEU A 250 -21.31 -0.83 2.94
CA LEU A 250 -20.65 -1.44 1.78
C LEU A 250 -19.25 -1.94 2.17
N ALA A 251 -18.87 -3.13 1.68
CA ALA A 251 -17.60 -3.79 1.98
C ALA A 251 -16.39 -3.16 1.25
N GLY A 252 -16.22 -1.84 1.39
CA GLY A 252 -15.12 -1.08 0.82
C GLY A 252 -15.14 -0.94 -0.70
N PRO A 253 -13.99 -0.59 -1.32
CA PRO A 253 -13.87 -0.32 -2.76
C PRO A 253 -14.26 -1.50 -3.66
N ALA A 254 -14.15 -2.72 -3.14
CA ALA A 254 -14.38 -3.97 -3.86
C ALA A 254 -15.79 -4.56 -3.65
N ALA A 255 -16.74 -3.81 -3.10
CA ALA A 255 -18.05 -4.34 -2.73
C ALA A 255 -18.82 -4.95 -3.91
N TRP A 256 -18.65 -4.45 -5.14
CA TRP A 256 -19.34 -4.99 -6.32
C TRP A 256 -18.73 -6.30 -6.81
N SER A 257 -19.58 -7.31 -6.99
CA SER A 257 -19.20 -8.52 -7.70
C SER A 257 -18.88 -8.23 -9.18
N PRO A 258 -17.99 -9.01 -9.82
CA PRO A 258 -17.50 -8.72 -11.16
C PRO A 258 -18.53 -8.97 -12.27
N ASP A 259 -19.64 -9.63 -11.95
CA ASP A 259 -20.81 -9.80 -12.81
C ASP A 259 -21.87 -8.70 -12.60
N GLY A 260 -21.67 -7.78 -11.64
CA GLY A 260 -22.64 -6.72 -11.34
C GLY A 260 -23.94 -7.23 -10.72
N ALA A 261 -23.96 -8.43 -10.15
CA ALA A 261 -25.17 -9.04 -9.58
C ALA A 261 -25.32 -8.80 -8.07
N LEU A 262 -24.20 -8.66 -7.35
CA LEU A 262 -24.15 -8.58 -5.89
C LEU A 262 -23.35 -7.37 -5.42
N LEU A 263 -23.81 -6.80 -4.31
CA LEU A 263 -23.07 -5.86 -3.48
C LEU A 263 -22.77 -6.52 -2.15
N ALA A 264 -21.48 -6.65 -1.85
CA ALA A 264 -21.02 -7.11 -0.56
C ALA A 264 -21.14 -6.00 0.49
N THR A 265 -21.51 -6.41 1.69
CA THR A 265 -21.69 -5.56 2.85
C THR A 265 -20.92 -6.12 4.04
N THR A 266 -20.57 -5.27 5.00
CA THR A 266 -19.93 -5.66 6.26
C THR A 266 -20.62 -4.92 7.40
N ALA A 267 -20.56 -5.44 8.63
CA ALA A 267 -21.04 -4.67 9.78
C ALA A 267 -20.34 -3.30 9.84
N ALA A 268 -21.09 -2.27 10.20
CA ALA A 268 -20.57 -0.93 10.42
C ALA A 268 -19.56 -0.99 11.57
N THR A 269 -18.27 -0.82 11.28
CA THR A 269 -17.28 -0.72 12.34
C THR A 269 -17.41 0.65 12.97
N GLY A 270 -17.99 0.72 14.17
CA GLY A 270 -17.87 1.90 15.02
C GLY A 270 -16.40 2.07 15.43
N GLY A 271 -15.59 2.71 14.60
CA GLY A 271 -14.30 3.31 14.97
C GLY A 271 -13.29 2.50 15.79
N GLY A 272 -13.22 1.16 15.68
CA GLY A 272 -12.16 0.42 16.40
C GLY A 272 -12.29 -1.10 16.57
N SER A 273 -13.41 -1.72 16.22
CA SER A 273 -13.53 -3.19 16.37
C SER A 273 -12.97 -3.94 15.14
N THR A 274 -11.94 -4.75 15.38
CA THR A 274 -11.30 -5.67 14.41
C THR A 274 -11.79 -7.11 14.53
N SER A 275 -12.79 -7.38 15.37
CA SER A 275 -13.41 -8.71 15.45
C SER A 275 -13.95 -9.12 14.08
N ALA A 276 -13.82 -10.40 13.72
CA ALA A 276 -14.24 -10.90 12.41
C ALA A 276 -15.66 -10.44 12.05
N VAL A 277 -15.75 -9.46 11.15
CA VAL A 277 -17.00 -8.92 10.61
C VAL A 277 -17.41 -9.77 9.40
N GLY A 278 -18.53 -10.47 9.51
CA GLY A 278 -19.10 -11.19 8.38
C GLY A 278 -19.32 -10.29 7.16
N VAL A 279 -19.00 -10.82 5.97
CA VAL A 279 -19.35 -10.22 4.68
C VAL A 279 -20.72 -10.75 4.28
N GLY A 280 -21.72 -9.88 4.32
CA GLY A 280 -23.06 -10.12 3.79
C GLY A 280 -23.19 -9.69 2.33
N PHE A 281 -24.37 -9.91 1.75
CA PHE A 281 -24.64 -9.56 0.35
C PHE A 281 -26.05 -8.98 0.20
N VAL A 282 -26.19 -8.02 -0.70
CA VAL A 282 -27.47 -7.57 -1.24
C VAL A 282 -27.45 -7.71 -2.76
N ARG A 283 -28.64 -7.94 -3.32
CA ARG A 283 -28.82 -8.09 -4.76
C ARG A 283 -28.86 -6.73 -5.45
N ALA A 284 -28.20 -6.62 -6.59
CA ALA A 284 -28.31 -5.47 -7.47
C ALA A 284 -29.66 -5.44 -8.22
N PRO A 285 -30.24 -4.26 -8.50
CA PRO A 285 -31.45 -4.14 -9.30
C PRO A 285 -31.30 -4.79 -10.68
N GLY A 286 -32.26 -5.63 -11.06
CA GLY A 286 -32.26 -6.38 -12.32
C GLY A 286 -31.42 -7.66 -12.32
N ALA A 287 -30.69 -7.96 -11.26
CA ALA A 287 -29.99 -9.24 -11.14
C ALA A 287 -30.97 -10.35 -10.74
N HIS A 288 -30.84 -11.55 -11.32
CA HIS A 288 -31.64 -12.72 -10.94
C HIS A 288 -30.91 -13.69 -10.01
N ARG A 289 -29.67 -13.36 -9.66
CA ARG A 289 -28.81 -14.23 -8.87
C ARG A 289 -29.34 -14.38 -7.43
N PRO A 290 -29.36 -15.61 -6.86
CA PRO A 290 -29.62 -15.80 -5.44
C PRO A 290 -28.62 -15.01 -4.58
N VAL A 291 -29.09 -14.47 -3.46
CA VAL A 291 -28.22 -13.82 -2.48
C VAL A 291 -27.55 -14.92 -1.67
N PRO A 292 -26.21 -15.03 -1.65
CA PRO A 292 -25.52 -16.05 -0.87
C PRO A 292 -25.63 -15.78 0.63
N GLU A 293 -25.40 -16.82 1.42
CA GLU A 293 -25.26 -16.70 2.87
C GLU A 293 -24.02 -15.86 3.23
N PRO A 294 -24.04 -15.12 4.36
CA PRO A 294 -22.90 -14.35 4.81
C PRO A 294 -21.65 -15.21 5.05
N VAL A 295 -20.48 -14.64 4.79
CA VAL A 295 -19.19 -15.30 4.99
C VAL A 295 -18.44 -14.64 6.14
N ALA A 296 -18.03 -15.42 7.13
CA ALA A 296 -17.14 -14.91 8.18
C ALA A 296 -15.83 -14.39 7.57
N ALA A 297 -15.45 -13.15 7.85
CA ALA A 297 -14.23 -12.54 7.35
C ALA A 297 -13.81 -11.39 8.27
N GLY A 298 -12.64 -10.79 8.06
CA GLY A 298 -12.30 -9.48 8.62
C GLY A 298 -12.67 -8.37 7.65
N SER A 299 -12.28 -8.52 6.37
CA SER A 299 -12.63 -7.57 5.31
C SER A 299 -12.66 -8.25 3.94
N LEU A 300 -13.41 -7.66 3.00
CA LEU A 300 -13.39 -8.03 1.59
C LEU A 300 -12.24 -7.31 0.87
N LEU A 301 -11.38 -8.06 0.18
CA LEU A 301 -10.25 -7.52 -0.57
C LEU A 301 -10.48 -7.46 -2.08
N GLY A 302 -11.37 -8.31 -2.61
CA GLY A 302 -11.61 -8.40 -4.05
C GLY A 302 -12.33 -9.65 -4.47
N TRP A 303 -12.57 -9.77 -5.77
CA TRP A 303 -13.26 -10.91 -6.39
C TRP A 303 -12.36 -11.63 -7.39
N ARG A 304 -12.28 -12.96 -7.26
CA ARG A 304 -11.64 -13.86 -8.22
C ARG A 304 -12.58 -14.22 -9.36
N GLY A 305 -13.87 -14.27 -9.06
CA GLY A 305 -14.95 -14.54 -10.01
C GLY A 305 -16.27 -14.07 -9.45
N ALA A 306 -17.36 -14.36 -10.16
CA ALA A 306 -18.71 -14.02 -9.71
C ALA A 306 -19.03 -14.68 -8.35
N ASP A 307 -18.52 -15.89 -8.12
CA ASP A 307 -18.78 -16.74 -6.96
C ASP A 307 -17.57 -16.97 -6.07
N ARG A 308 -16.45 -16.28 -6.31
CA ARG A 308 -15.22 -16.45 -5.56
C ARG A 308 -14.64 -15.11 -5.16
N MET A 309 -14.37 -14.94 -3.88
CA MET A 309 -13.84 -13.70 -3.32
C MET A 309 -12.58 -13.94 -2.51
N LEU A 310 -11.75 -12.90 -2.40
CA LEU A 310 -10.62 -12.84 -1.49
C LEU A 310 -11.02 -12.02 -0.28
N VAL A 311 -10.88 -12.63 0.90
CA VAL A 311 -11.14 -11.96 2.17
C VAL A 311 -9.89 -11.96 3.03
N ALA A 312 -9.65 -10.87 3.76
CA ALA A 312 -8.68 -10.85 4.83
C ALA A 312 -9.30 -11.49 6.08
N ARG A 313 -8.57 -12.35 6.76
CA ARG A 313 -8.93 -12.87 8.08
C ARG A 313 -7.66 -13.08 8.87
N ASP A 314 -7.61 -12.58 10.10
CA ASP A 314 -6.45 -12.68 10.98
C ASP A 314 -5.17 -12.23 10.27
N LEU A 315 -4.22 -13.14 10.04
CA LEU A 315 -2.96 -12.89 9.35
C LEU A 315 -2.86 -13.55 7.97
N ARG A 316 -3.99 -13.68 7.26
CA ARG A 316 -4.05 -14.35 5.96
C ARG A 316 -5.10 -13.76 5.02
N ILE A 317 -4.92 -14.07 3.74
CA ILE A 317 -5.95 -13.91 2.71
C ILE A 317 -6.47 -15.29 2.37
N ASP A 318 -7.79 -15.44 2.46
CA ASP A 318 -8.49 -16.65 2.07
C ASP A 318 -9.31 -16.39 0.80
N GLU A 319 -9.24 -17.31 -0.15
CA GLU A 319 -10.20 -17.41 -1.26
C GLU A 319 -11.40 -18.21 -0.78
N VAL A 320 -12.59 -17.61 -0.83
CA VAL A 320 -13.84 -18.24 -0.42
C VAL A 320 -14.75 -18.37 -1.63
N SER A 321 -15.23 -19.59 -1.87
CA SER A 321 -16.28 -19.89 -2.83
C SER A 321 -17.65 -19.73 -2.19
N LEU A 322 -18.54 -18.96 -2.82
CA LEU A 322 -19.90 -18.71 -2.36
C LEU A 322 -20.85 -19.87 -2.68
N THR A 323 -20.48 -20.71 -3.65
CA THR A 323 -21.32 -21.83 -4.11
C THR A 323 -21.18 -23.05 -3.20
N ASP A 324 -19.94 -23.47 -2.92
CA ASP A 324 -19.62 -24.70 -2.16
C ASP A 324 -18.98 -24.42 -0.79
N ARG A 325 -18.83 -23.14 -0.41
CA ARG A 325 -18.22 -22.68 0.85
C ARG A 325 -16.79 -23.15 1.09
N ARG A 326 -16.10 -23.61 0.03
CA ARG A 326 -14.69 -23.99 0.17
C ARG A 326 -13.84 -22.76 0.43
N VAL A 327 -12.95 -22.90 1.41
CA VAL A 327 -11.97 -21.88 1.80
C VAL A 327 -10.58 -22.38 1.44
N ARG A 328 -9.82 -21.59 0.70
CA ARG A 328 -8.42 -21.87 0.34
C ARG A 328 -7.55 -20.70 0.74
N THR A 329 -6.53 -20.93 1.57
CA THR A 329 -5.54 -19.89 1.87
C THR A 329 -4.80 -19.49 0.60
N ALA A 330 -4.87 -18.21 0.27
CA ALA A 330 -4.22 -17.62 -0.89
C ALA A 330 -2.90 -16.93 -0.51
N ASN A 331 -2.83 -16.32 0.67
CA ASN A 331 -1.65 -15.65 1.18
C ASN A 331 -1.61 -15.73 2.71
N ARG A 332 -0.41 -15.77 3.29
CA ARG A 332 -0.17 -15.58 4.72
C ARG A 332 0.77 -14.39 4.91
N TRP A 333 0.64 -13.65 6.01
CA TRP A 333 1.66 -12.70 6.40
C TRP A 333 2.20 -13.03 7.79
N PRO A 334 3.48 -12.69 8.07
CA PRO A 334 4.10 -13.05 9.33
C PRO A 334 3.38 -12.43 10.53
N ALA A 335 3.26 -13.20 11.61
CA ALA A 335 2.93 -12.66 12.92
C ALA A 335 4.13 -11.86 13.42
N HIS A 336 4.02 -10.54 13.38
CA HIS A 336 5.04 -9.59 13.83
C HIS A 336 4.38 -8.46 14.61
N ASP A 337 5.20 -7.75 15.38
CA ASP A 337 4.79 -6.57 16.16
C ASP A 337 4.27 -5.43 15.28
N ASP A 338 4.59 -5.44 13.98
CA ASP A 338 4.16 -4.44 13.00
C ASP A 338 3.06 -4.99 12.06
N PRO A 339 1.78 -4.98 12.47
CA PRO A 339 0.71 -5.52 11.65
C PRO A 339 0.50 -4.72 10.36
N ILE A 340 0.07 -5.43 9.31
CA ILE A 340 -0.53 -4.79 8.14
C ILE A 340 -1.88 -4.23 8.60
N CYS A 341 -1.97 -2.91 8.70
CA CYS A 341 -3.16 -2.20 9.15
C CYS A 341 -4.07 -1.79 7.99
N ASP A 342 -3.54 -1.74 6.77
CA ASP A 342 -4.31 -1.47 5.57
C ASP A 342 -3.80 -2.31 4.39
N LEU A 343 -4.73 -2.91 3.66
CA LEU A 343 -4.46 -3.83 2.55
C LEU A 343 -5.49 -3.61 1.45
N HIS A 344 -5.01 -3.17 0.29
CA HIS A 344 -5.82 -3.05 -0.92
C HIS A 344 -5.24 -3.93 -2.02
N LEU A 345 -6.10 -4.60 -2.78
CA LEU A 345 -5.70 -5.34 -3.96
C LEU A 345 -6.10 -4.60 -5.23
N ALA A 346 -5.30 -4.75 -6.29
CA ALA A 346 -5.64 -4.28 -7.62
C ALA A 346 -6.76 -5.18 -8.20
N ILE A 347 -8.02 -4.80 -7.95
CA ILE A 347 -9.21 -5.63 -8.22
C ILE A 347 -9.30 -6.14 -9.67
N GLY A 348 -8.79 -5.40 -10.64
CA GLY A 348 -8.75 -5.82 -12.05
C GLY A 348 -7.73 -6.93 -12.32
N LEU A 349 -6.61 -6.96 -11.57
CA LEU A 349 -5.61 -8.02 -11.65
C LEU A 349 -6.00 -9.27 -10.85
N VAL A 350 -6.70 -9.10 -9.72
CA VAL A 350 -7.07 -10.21 -8.83
C VAL A 350 -7.79 -11.33 -9.57
N ARG A 351 -8.69 -11.02 -10.51
CA ARG A 351 -9.44 -12.02 -11.30
C ARG A 351 -8.57 -12.98 -12.09
N GLN A 352 -7.40 -12.51 -12.53
CA GLN A 352 -6.47 -13.28 -13.37
C GLN A 352 -5.25 -13.77 -12.60
N ALA A 353 -5.10 -13.32 -11.35
CA ALA A 353 -3.92 -13.61 -10.55
C ALA A 353 -3.77 -15.12 -10.27
N THR A 354 -2.56 -15.66 -10.37
CA THR A 354 -2.24 -16.96 -9.77
C THR A 354 -1.65 -16.78 -8.38
N ILE A 355 -1.72 -17.80 -7.54
CA ILE A 355 -0.92 -17.82 -6.32
C ILE A 355 0.46 -18.35 -6.68
N ARG A 356 1.52 -17.64 -6.28
CA ARG A 356 2.91 -18.05 -6.50
C ARG A 356 3.61 -18.25 -5.16
N SER A 357 4.56 -19.17 -5.10
CA SER A 357 5.43 -19.29 -3.93
C SER A 357 6.29 -18.04 -3.80
N ALA A 358 6.27 -17.42 -2.62
CA ALA A 358 7.09 -16.26 -2.32
C ALA A 358 8.58 -16.65 -2.35
N THR A 359 9.37 -15.95 -3.17
CA THR A 359 10.83 -16.03 -3.17
C THR A 359 11.43 -14.98 -2.25
N GLU A 360 12.76 -14.86 -2.25
CA GLU A 360 13.43 -13.73 -1.61
C GLU A 360 12.84 -12.42 -2.16
N PRO A 361 12.38 -11.50 -1.29
CA PRO A 361 11.76 -10.27 -1.74
C PRO A 361 12.78 -9.36 -2.42
N ASP A 362 12.55 -9.05 -3.70
CA ASP A 362 13.29 -7.98 -4.38
C ASP A 362 12.86 -6.66 -3.74
N ARG A 363 13.66 -6.13 -2.83
CA ARG A 363 13.46 -4.81 -2.21
C ARG A 363 14.18 -3.69 -2.96
N GLY A 364 14.81 -3.97 -4.10
CA GLY A 364 15.70 -3.06 -4.82
C GLY A 364 17.15 -3.15 -4.32
N ALA A 365 18.05 -2.39 -4.96
CA ALA A 365 19.45 -2.36 -4.55
C ALA A 365 19.56 -1.76 -3.14
N THR A 366 20.35 -2.40 -2.28
CA THR A 366 20.75 -1.78 -1.02
C THR A 366 21.43 -0.45 -1.34
N PRO A 367 21.07 0.65 -0.65
CA PRO A 367 21.80 1.89 -0.83
C PRO A 367 23.28 1.60 -0.56
N LEU A 368 24.16 2.03 -1.45
CA LEU A 368 25.59 1.77 -1.32
C LEU A 368 26.26 2.67 -0.27
N TRP A 369 25.62 3.79 0.11
CA TRP A 369 26.21 4.75 1.05
C TRP A 369 26.54 4.19 2.45
N PRO A 370 25.78 3.26 3.08
CA PRO A 370 26.17 2.65 4.34
C PRO A 370 27.39 1.75 4.16
N LEU A 371 27.49 1.05 3.03
CA LEU A 371 28.67 0.25 2.68
C LEU A 371 29.87 1.16 2.42
N ALA A 372 29.69 2.27 1.72
CA ALA A 372 30.74 3.26 1.49
C ALA A 372 31.17 3.94 2.80
N ALA A 373 30.23 4.27 3.69
CA ALA A 373 30.51 4.84 5.00
C ALA A 373 31.26 3.84 5.89
N ALA A 374 30.81 2.58 5.95
CA ALA A 374 31.51 1.51 6.67
C ALA A 374 32.91 1.27 6.08
N GLY A 375 33.06 1.29 4.76
CA GLY A 375 34.36 1.20 4.08
C GLY A 375 35.27 2.37 4.41
N THR A 376 34.74 3.59 4.47
CA THR A 376 35.48 4.81 4.86
C THR A 376 35.93 4.75 6.32
N VAL A 377 35.06 4.31 7.23
CA VAL A 377 35.40 4.11 8.65
C VAL A 377 36.46 3.02 8.82
N ALA A 378 36.31 1.89 8.13
CA ALA A 378 37.30 0.81 8.15
C ALA A 378 38.66 1.28 7.62
N LEU A 379 38.68 2.06 6.53
CA LEU A 379 39.89 2.66 5.99
C LEU A 379 40.54 3.64 6.98
N ALA A 380 39.74 4.52 7.61
CA ALA A 380 40.23 5.46 8.61
C ALA A 380 40.84 4.75 9.83
N LEU A 381 40.20 3.69 10.32
CA LEU A 381 40.71 2.85 11.40
C LEU A 381 42.01 2.12 11.00
N ALA A 382 42.10 1.61 9.78
CA ALA A 382 43.31 0.98 9.26
C ALA A 382 44.48 1.97 9.16
N VAL A 383 44.23 3.19 8.66
CA VAL A 383 45.23 4.27 8.62
C VAL A 383 45.69 4.66 10.02
N LEU A 384 44.76 4.82 10.97
CA LEU A 384 45.09 5.13 12.36
C LEU A 384 45.95 4.03 13.00
N ALA A 385 45.59 2.76 12.81
CA ALA A 385 46.37 1.63 13.31
C ALA A 385 47.79 1.60 12.70
N ALA A 386 47.91 1.85 11.40
CA ALA A 386 49.21 1.95 10.73
C ALA A 386 50.07 3.09 11.31
N VAL A 387 49.48 4.26 11.54
CA VAL A 387 50.17 5.41 12.16
C VAL A 387 50.63 5.09 13.59
N LEU A 388 49.80 4.44 14.40
CA LEU A 388 50.14 4.04 15.76
C LEU A 388 51.28 3.01 15.79
N LEU A 389 51.25 2.01 14.90
CA LEU A 389 52.33 1.03 14.75
C LEU A 389 53.65 1.69 14.33
N LEU A 390 53.61 2.63 13.39
CA LEU A 390 54.79 3.40 12.97
C LEU A 390 55.35 4.26 14.12
N ARG A 391 54.49 4.91 14.90
CA ARG A 391 54.89 5.68 16.09
C ARG A 391 55.53 4.79 17.16
N ARG A 392 54.96 3.60 17.43
CA ARG A 392 55.52 2.63 18.39
C ARG A 392 56.89 2.13 17.96
N ARG A 393 57.08 1.83 16.67
CA ARG A 393 58.40 1.45 16.11
C ARG A 393 59.44 2.56 16.27
N ARG A 394 59.07 3.82 16.02
CA ARG A 394 59.99 4.97 16.19
C ARG A 394 60.41 5.15 17.66
N ARG A 395 59.50 4.92 18.63
CA ARG A 395 59.84 4.97 20.07
C ARG A 395 60.83 3.87 20.46
N LEU A 396 60.61 2.64 20.03
CA LEU A 396 61.51 1.51 20.31
C LEU A 396 62.91 1.67 19.69
N LEU A 397 63.01 2.33 18.54
CA LEU A 397 64.31 2.65 17.93
C LEU A 397 65.04 3.77 18.66
N ARG A 398 64.33 4.72 19.28
CA ARG A 398 64.92 5.79 20.08
C ARG A 398 65.42 5.30 21.44
N SER A 399 64.77 4.31 22.05
CA SER A 399 65.20 3.75 23.35
C SER A 399 66.39 2.78 23.25
N ARG A 400 66.87 2.48 22.04
CA ARG A 400 68.05 1.63 21.78
C ARG A 400 69.30 2.43 21.40
N ARG A 401 69.16 3.74 21.22
CA ARG A 401 70.26 4.69 21.13
C ARG A 401 70.39 5.34 22.49
#